data_AF-A0A252AM51-F1
#
_entry.id   AF-A0A252AM51-F1
#
_cell.length_a   1.000
_cell.length_b   1.000
_cell.length_c   1.000
_cell.angle_alpha   90.00
_cell.angle_beta   90.00
_cell.angle_gamma   90.00
#
_symmetry.space_group_name_H-M   'P 1'
#
loop_
_entity.id
_entity.type
_entity.pdbx_description
1 polymer ?
#
loop_
_entity_poly.entity_id
_entity_poly.type
_entity_poly.pdbx_seq_one_letter_code
_entity_poly.pdbx_strand_id
1 'polypeptide(L)'
;MSEFPSTHNEFSGGHDAAVGGIAADRLRSFIERWERMDEEKKAIASDQKDIMLEAKSAGYDCKVIRQIIQMRKKDPAELDEMELILETYKRALGM
;
A
#
# COMPACT_ATOMS: atom_id res chain seq x y z
N MET A 1 -37.41 -31.67 -50.51
CA MET A 1 -36.36 -31.17 -51.41
C MET A 1 -36.81 -29.78 -51.82
N SER A 2 -36.28 -28.70 -51.21
CA SER A 2 -35.01 -28.00 -51.52
C SER A 2 -35.41 -26.61 -52.04
N GLU A 3 -35.00 -25.45 -51.56
CA GLU A 3 -34.02 -24.99 -50.57
C GLU A 3 -34.48 -23.58 -50.14
N PHE A 4 -34.41 -23.28 -48.84
CA PHE A 4 -34.52 -21.90 -48.35
C PHE A 4 -33.19 -21.17 -48.62
N PRO A 5 -33.18 -19.93 -49.15
CA PRO A 5 -31.93 -19.20 -49.33
C PRO A 5 -31.41 -18.70 -47.98
N SER A 6 -30.31 -19.30 -47.53
CA SER A 6 -29.45 -18.80 -46.46
C SER A 6 -28.68 -17.57 -46.97
N THR A 7 -29.12 -16.36 -46.62
CA THR A 7 -28.29 -15.16 -46.79
C THR A 7 -27.72 -14.73 -45.45
N HIS A 8 -26.45 -15.09 -45.31
CA HIS A 8 -25.38 -14.31 -44.69
C HIS A 8 -25.58 -13.87 -43.23
N ASN A 9 -24.95 -14.67 -42.37
CA ASN A 9 -24.20 -14.19 -41.22
C ASN A 9 -23.39 -12.93 -41.60
N GLU A 10 -23.86 -11.76 -41.17
CA GLU A 10 -23.02 -10.60 -40.92
C GLU A 10 -23.31 -10.09 -39.50
N PHE A 11 -22.92 -10.90 -38.50
CA PHE A 11 -22.58 -10.33 -37.22
C PHE A 11 -21.32 -9.50 -37.44
N SER A 12 -21.53 -8.22 -37.77
CA SER A 12 -20.50 -7.19 -37.89
C SER A 12 -19.63 -7.22 -36.63
N GLY A 13 -18.45 -7.83 -36.76
CA GLY A 13 -17.36 -7.81 -35.80
C GLY A 13 -16.75 -6.42 -35.72
N GLY A 14 -17.52 -5.47 -35.18
CA GLY A 14 -17.15 -4.08 -35.01
C GLY A 14 -17.20 -3.64 -33.56
N HIS A 15 -16.55 -4.38 -32.64
CA HIS A 15 -16.36 -3.93 -31.26
C HIS A 15 -15.00 -4.28 -30.64
N ASP A 16 -14.00 -4.66 -31.44
CA ASP A 16 -12.67 -5.05 -30.92
C ASP A 16 -11.53 -4.06 -31.20
N ALA A 17 -11.81 -2.95 -31.90
CA ALA A 17 -10.75 -2.02 -32.32
C ALA A 17 -10.39 -0.91 -31.31
N ALA A 18 -11.07 -0.81 -30.16
CA ALA A 18 -10.83 0.26 -29.17
C ALA A 18 -10.35 -0.23 -27.79
N VAL A 19 -10.47 -1.53 -27.48
CA VAL A 19 -10.16 -2.06 -26.14
C VAL A 19 -8.72 -2.60 -26.02
N GLY A 20 -8.06 -2.95 -27.13
CA GLY A 20 -6.84 -3.77 -27.09
C GLY A 20 -5.48 -3.05 -27.13
N GLY A 21 -5.41 -1.78 -27.57
CA GLY A 21 -4.12 -1.11 -27.82
C GLY A 21 -3.77 -0.05 -26.77
N ILE A 22 -4.44 1.10 -26.82
CA ILE A 22 -4.15 2.25 -25.94
C ILE A 22 -4.46 1.93 -24.47
N ALA A 23 -5.50 1.14 -24.20
CA ALA A 23 -5.84 0.69 -22.85
C ALA A 23 -4.82 -0.32 -22.30
N ALA A 24 -4.27 -1.20 -23.16
CA ALA A 24 -3.27 -2.19 -22.76
C ALA A 24 -1.92 -1.54 -22.44
N ASP A 25 -1.46 -0.58 -23.25
CA ASP A 25 -0.21 0.15 -23.00
C ASP A 25 -0.28 0.99 -21.71
N ARG A 26 -1.42 1.65 -21.48
CA ARG A 26 -1.64 2.41 -20.25
C ARG A 26 -1.71 1.50 -19.02
N LEU A 27 -2.36 0.34 -19.13
CA LEU A 27 -2.40 -0.66 -18.07
C LEU A 27 -1.00 -1.21 -17.76
N ARG A 28 -0.22 -1.55 -18.79
CA ARG A 28 1.18 -1.99 -18.65
C ARG A 28 2.02 -0.95 -17.91
N SER A 29 1.91 0.32 -18.29
CA SER A 29 2.61 1.42 -17.60
C SER A 29 2.22 1.58 -16.13
N PHE A 30 0.95 1.32 -15.76
CA PHE A 30 0.54 1.32 -14.35
C PHE A 30 1.16 0.15 -13.59
N ILE A 31 1.15 -1.06 -14.18
CA ILE A 31 1.72 -2.27 -13.58
C ILE A 31 3.22 -2.09 -13.34
N GLU A 32 3.98 -1.71 -14.37
CA GLU A 32 5.44 -1.54 -14.27
C GLU A 32 5.83 -0.52 -13.20
N ARG A 33 5.10 0.62 -13.13
CA ARG A 33 5.34 1.62 -12.08
C ARG A 33 5.00 1.09 -10.69
N TRP A 34 3.92 0.31 -10.56
CA TRP A 34 3.55 -0.29 -9.28
C TRP A 34 4.59 -1.33 -8.83
N GLU A 35 5.05 -2.20 -9.72
CA GLU A 35 6.06 -3.23 -9.42
C GLU A 35 7.37 -2.61 -8.98
N ARG A 36 7.82 -1.53 -9.65
CA ARG A 36 9.00 -0.77 -9.21
C ARG A 36 8.80 -0.20 -7.80
N MET A 37 7.63 0.36 -7.49
CA MET A 37 7.35 0.85 -6.13
C MET A 37 7.30 -0.28 -5.09
N ASP A 38 6.83 -1.47 -5.45
CA ASP A 38 6.82 -2.64 -4.56
C ASP A 38 8.25 -3.15 -4.29
N GLU A 39 9.11 -3.17 -5.30
CA GLU A 39 10.54 -3.46 -5.16
C GLU A 39 11.24 -2.43 -4.27
N GLU A 40 11.04 -1.13 -4.51
CA GLU A 40 11.58 -0.06 -3.67
C GLU A 40 11.10 -0.20 -2.22
N LYS A 41 9.80 -0.49 -2.01
CA LYS A 41 9.25 -0.72 -0.68
C LYS A 41 9.90 -1.93 0.02
N LYS A 42 10.19 -3.01 -0.71
CA LYS A 42 10.90 -4.19 -0.17
C LYS A 42 12.33 -3.85 0.22
N ALA A 43 13.04 -3.08 -0.61
CA ALA A 43 14.40 -2.62 -0.30
C ALA A 43 14.40 -1.75 0.97
N ILE A 44 13.53 -0.74 1.05
CA ILE A 44 13.37 0.11 2.23
C ILE A 44 13.02 -0.72 3.48
N ALA A 45 12.14 -1.71 3.34
CA ALA A 45 11.78 -2.58 4.45
C ALA A 45 12.94 -3.47 4.90
N SER A 46 13.85 -3.85 3.99
CA SER A 46 15.09 -4.55 4.33
C SER A 46 16.02 -3.64 5.13
N ASP A 47 16.28 -2.43 4.63
CA ASP A 47 17.16 -1.45 5.30
C ASP A 47 16.64 -1.12 6.72
N GLN A 48 15.32 -0.96 6.87
CA GLN A 48 14.70 -0.75 8.18
C GLN A 48 14.90 -1.93 9.15
N LYS A 49 14.95 -3.17 8.64
CA LYS A 49 15.24 -4.35 9.47
C LYS A 49 16.69 -4.38 9.89
N ASP A 50 17.61 -4.03 9.00
CA ASP A 50 19.05 -4.03 9.28
C ASP A 50 19.38 -3.00 10.36
N ILE A 51 18.80 -1.79 10.29
CA ILE A 51 18.91 -0.77 11.35
C ILE A 51 18.39 -1.29 12.70
N MET A 52 17.27 -2.01 12.71
CA MET A 52 16.72 -2.57 13.94
C MET A 52 17.60 -3.70 14.49
N LEU A 53 18.25 -4.49 13.63
CA LEU A 53 19.19 -5.52 14.03
C LEU A 53 20.47 -4.92 14.62
N GLU A 54 20.97 -3.84 14.03
CA GLU A 54 22.09 -3.06 14.57
C GLU A 54 21.74 -2.50 15.95
N ALA A 55 20.58 -1.85 16.08
CA ALA A 55 20.10 -1.32 17.36
C ALA A 55 19.98 -2.42 18.43
N LYS A 56 19.46 -3.59 18.06
CA LYS A 56 19.41 -4.76 18.96
C LYS A 56 20.81 -5.21 19.39
N SER A 57 21.75 -5.25 18.46
CA SER A 57 23.13 -5.68 18.73
C SER A 57 23.88 -4.67 19.61
N ALA A 58 23.54 -3.39 19.51
CA ALA A 58 24.01 -2.33 20.40
C ALA A 58 23.31 -2.30 21.78
N GLY A 59 22.34 -3.18 22.02
CA GLY A 59 21.66 -3.33 23.31
C GLY A 59 20.38 -2.49 23.49
N TYR A 60 19.87 -1.87 22.44
CA TYR A 60 18.61 -1.11 22.51
C TYR A 60 17.37 -2.00 22.38
N ASP A 61 16.29 -1.62 23.07
CA ASP A 61 14.97 -2.26 22.89
C ASP A 61 14.29 -1.75 21.60
N CYS A 62 14.22 -2.62 20.59
CA CYS A 62 13.57 -2.33 19.32
C CYS A 62 12.08 -1.99 19.43
N LYS A 63 11.37 -2.50 20.45
CA LYS A 63 9.95 -2.16 20.67
C LYS A 63 9.80 -0.71 21.09
N VAL A 64 10.66 -0.25 22.01
CA VAL A 64 10.67 1.14 22.48
C VAL A 64 11.04 2.08 21.33
N ILE A 65 12.06 1.73 20.52
CA ILE A 65 12.42 2.52 19.33
C ILE A 65 11.21 2.68 18.38
N ARG A 66 10.48 1.59 18.09
CA ARG A 66 9.29 1.66 17.22
C ARG A 66 8.19 2.55 17.81
N GLN A 67 7.96 2.49 19.12
CA GLN A 67 7.02 3.38 19.79
C GLN A 67 7.44 4.84 19.63
N ILE A 68 8.71 5.16 19.86
CA ILE A 68 9.25 6.52 19.68
C ILE A 68 9.05 6.99 18.22
N ILE A 69 9.36 6.15 17.23
CA ILE A 69 9.13 6.49 15.81
C ILE A 69 7.65 6.77 15.53
N GLN A 70 6.72 5.98 16.10
CA GLN A 70 5.29 6.20 15.95
C GLN A 70 4.83 7.49 16.62
N MET A 71 5.32 7.78 17.83
CA MET A 71 5.04 9.04 18.52
C MET A 71 5.52 10.21 17.68
N ARG A 72 6.75 10.17 17.15
CA ARG A 72 7.32 11.25 16.31
C ARG A 72 6.58 11.49 14.99
N LYS A 73 5.69 10.59 14.56
CA LYS A 73 4.86 10.77 13.37
C LYS A 73 3.55 11.50 13.66
N LYS A 74 3.12 11.55 14.93
CA LYS A 74 1.90 12.22 15.35
C LYS A 74 2.16 13.72 15.53
N ASP A 75 1.09 14.52 15.46
CA ASP A 75 1.15 15.94 15.79
C ASP A 75 1.53 16.09 17.28
N PRO A 76 2.56 16.89 17.63
CA PRO A 76 2.89 17.21 19.01
C PRO A 76 1.67 17.64 19.85
N ALA A 77 0.75 18.43 19.28
CA ALA A 77 -0.43 18.90 20.01
C ALA A 77 -1.39 17.75 20.37
N GLU A 78 -1.60 16.80 19.45
CA GLU A 78 -2.42 15.62 19.70
C GLU A 78 -1.78 14.69 20.74
N LEU A 79 -0.45 14.58 20.76
CA LEU A 79 0.28 13.80 21.77
C LEU A 79 0.11 14.39 23.16
N ASP A 80 0.28 15.71 23.30
CA ASP A 80 0.17 16.40 24.58
C ASP A 80 -1.26 16.27 25.15
N GLU A 81 -2.28 16.42 24.29
CA GLU A 81 -3.68 16.24 24.69
C GLU A 81 -3.95 14.78 25.12
N MET A 82 -3.48 13.81 24.35
CA MET A 82 -3.60 12.39 24.72
C MET A 82 -2.90 12.08 26.03
N GLU A 83 -1.73 12.64 26.29
CA GLU A 83 -0.96 12.41 27.51
C GLU A 83 -1.66 13.00 28.74
N LEU A 84 -2.24 14.20 28.61
CA LEU A 84 -3.06 14.82 29.66
C LEU A 84 -4.30 13.98 30.02
N ILE A 85 -5.00 13.47 29.00
CA ILE A 85 -6.16 12.58 29.20
C ILE A 85 -5.72 11.27 29.85
N LEU A 86 -4.62 10.69 29.39
CA LEU A 86 -4.05 9.46 29.94
C LEU A 86 -3.67 9.62 31.42
N GLU A 87 -3.00 10.71 31.78
CA GLU A 87 -2.65 11.02 33.16
C GLU A 87 -3.90 11.15 34.04
N THR A 88 -4.93 11.83 33.53
CA THR A 88 -6.21 11.98 34.23
C THR A 88 -6.84 10.62 34.53
N TYR A 89 -6.85 9.71 33.55
CA TYR A 89 -7.38 8.35 33.74
C TYR A 89 -6.51 7.50 34.66
N LYS A 90 -5.19 7.59 34.57
CA LYS A 90 -4.28 6.90 35.50
C LYS A 90 -4.51 7.32 36.94
N ARG A 91 -4.62 8.64 37.19
CA ARG A 91 -4.94 9.19 38.50
C ARG A 91 -6.29 8.68 39.01
N ALA A 92 -7.31 8.62 38.15
CA ALA A 92 -8.62 8.08 38.52
C ALA A 92 -8.58 6.58 38.86
N LEU A 93 -7.68 5.83 38.24
CA LEU A 93 -7.46 4.41 38.50
C LEU A 93 -6.46 4.13 39.64
N GLY A 94 -5.83 5.17 40.20
CA GLY A 94 -4.81 5.03 41.25
C GLY A 94 -3.48 4.45 40.76
N MET A 95 -3.16 4.64 39.48
CA MET A 95 -1.90 4.21 38.82
C MET A 95 -0.86 5.33 38.78
#